data_AF-A0A955FAJ6-F1
#
_entry.id   AF-A0A955FAJ6-F1
#
_cell.length_a   1.000
_cell.length_b   1.000
_cell.length_c   1.000
_cell.angle_alpha   90.00
_cell.angle_beta   90.00
_cell.angle_gamma   90.00
#
_symmetry.space_group_name_H-M   'P 1'
#
loop_
_entity.id
_entity.type
_entity.pdbx_description
1 polymer ?
#
loop_
_entity_poly.entity_id
_entity_poly.type
_entity_poly.pdbx_seq_one_letter_code
_entity_poly.pdbx_strand_id
1 'polypeptide(L)'
;MADPDLTKLQSTTLNPAFKNNDEYTGSFNLTGTMSAGSKIITKTITLPDNVEIADILFKGRANGGFGIPTGDPRPNDAWFKRGAVWARTDDSPSYVNYPMPFDISASISGDQLTITASAFKTFTANLTITSETVYYKVIDYSVF
;
A
#
# COMPACT_ATOMS: atom_id res chain seq x y z
N MET A 1 11.88 34.95 -23.04
CA MET A 1 11.78 33.90 -22.01
C MET A 1 12.73 34.30 -20.91
N ALA A 2 12.26 34.40 -19.66
CA ALA A 2 13.15 34.75 -18.56
C ALA A 2 14.07 33.55 -18.27
N ASP A 3 15.36 33.81 -18.14
CA ASP A 3 16.33 32.78 -17.80
C ASP A 3 15.97 32.14 -16.45
N PRO A 4 16.16 30.82 -16.29
CA PRO A 4 15.90 30.15 -15.03
C PRO A 4 16.77 30.76 -13.94
N ASP A 5 16.15 31.22 -12.86
CA ASP A 5 16.82 31.80 -11.71
C ASP A 5 17.60 30.72 -10.95
N LEU A 6 18.90 30.64 -11.23
CA LEU A 6 19.81 29.67 -10.64
C LEU A 6 20.07 29.92 -9.15
N THR A 7 19.63 31.04 -8.57
CA THR A 7 19.73 31.27 -7.12
C THR A 7 18.76 30.40 -6.31
N LYS A 8 17.79 29.78 -6.98
CA LYS A 8 16.84 28.81 -6.40
C LYS A 8 17.34 27.35 -6.49
N LEU A 9 18.48 27.10 -7.13
CA LEU A 9 19.12 25.79 -7.13
C LEU A 9 19.83 25.59 -5.78
N GLN A 10 19.12 25.00 -4.82
CA GLN A 10 19.76 24.49 -3.61
C GLN A 10 20.65 23.30 -3.97
N SER A 11 21.95 23.46 -3.73
CA SER A 11 22.93 22.40 -3.85
C SER A 11 22.66 21.32 -2.80
N THR A 12 22.31 20.11 -3.23
CA THR A 12 22.06 18.95 -2.35
C THR A 12 23.35 18.34 -1.77
N THR A 13 24.52 18.94 -2.03
CA THR A 13 25.83 18.40 -1.64
C THR A 13 26.17 18.49 -0.15
N LEU A 14 25.34 19.15 0.67
CA LEU A 14 25.56 19.24 2.13
C LEU A 14 24.73 18.25 2.97
N ASN A 15 23.76 17.54 2.38
CA ASN A 15 23.00 16.50 3.07
C ASN A 15 23.17 15.14 2.36
N PRO A 16 24.22 14.37 2.68
CA PRO A 16 24.30 12.98 2.25
C PRO A 16 23.23 12.20 3.02
N ALA A 17 22.11 11.92 2.33
CA ALA A 17 20.85 11.41 2.87
C ALA A 17 20.10 12.42 3.75
N PHE A 18 18.77 12.51 3.57
CA PHE A 18 17.87 13.14 4.53
C PHE A 18 18.09 12.45 5.90
N LYS A 19 18.91 13.05 6.76
CA LYS A 19 19.26 12.49 8.09
C LYS A 19 18.14 12.68 9.11
N ASN A 20 17.24 13.63 8.85
CA ASN A 20 16.02 13.82 9.59
C ASN A 20 14.90 13.20 8.78
N ASN A 21 14.41 12.06 9.25
CA ASN A 21 13.24 11.42 8.71
C ASN A 21 12.36 10.97 9.88
N ASP A 22 11.06 11.19 9.73
CA ASP A 22 10.08 10.63 10.65
C ASP A 22 9.49 9.36 10.03
N GLU A 23 9.37 8.31 10.83
CA GLU A 23 8.77 7.05 10.43
C GLU A 23 7.40 6.87 11.08
N TYR A 24 6.36 6.79 10.24
CA TYR A 24 5.01 6.44 10.67
C TYR A 24 4.73 5.00 10.30
N THR A 25 4.25 4.19 11.24
CA THR A 25 3.77 2.83 10.95
C THR A 25 2.32 2.69 11.36
N GLY A 26 1.60 1.84 10.63
CA GLY A 26 0.24 1.51 10.97
C GLY A 26 -0.26 0.30 10.21
N SER A 27 -1.54 0.03 10.38
CA SER A 27 -2.21 -1.07 9.70
C SER A 27 -3.64 -0.72 9.36
N PHE A 28 -4.15 -1.33 8.30
CA PHE A 28 -5.56 -1.33 7.96
C PHE A 28 -6.04 -2.74 7.63
N ASN A 29 -7.33 -3.00 7.81
CA ASN A 29 -7.93 -4.24 7.36
C ASN A 29 -8.52 -4.05 5.95
N LEU A 30 -8.10 -4.92 5.04
CA LEU A 30 -8.72 -5.12 3.75
C LEU A 30 -9.96 -6.00 3.95
N THR A 31 -11.14 -5.40 3.85
CA THR A 31 -12.44 -6.06 4.07
C THR A 31 -13.48 -5.59 3.05
N GLY A 32 -14.54 -6.38 2.89
CA GLY A 32 -15.78 -5.96 2.23
C GLY A 32 -16.12 -6.78 0.99
N THR A 33 -17.26 -6.49 0.38
CA THR A 33 -17.82 -7.29 -0.73
C THR A 33 -17.46 -6.71 -2.09
N MET A 34 -16.92 -7.55 -2.97
CA MET A 34 -16.72 -7.28 -4.39
C MET A 34 -18.05 -7.56 -5.08
N SER A 35 -18.65 -6.54 -5.69
CA SER A 35 -19.72 -6.75 -6.65
C SER A 35 -19.10 -7.05 -8.01
N ALA A 36 -19.75 -7.90 -8.83
CA ALA A 36 -19.29 -8.27 -10.18
C ALA A 36 -18.62 -7.07 -10.92
N GLY A 37 -17.34 -7.22 -11.28
CA GLY A 37 -16.51 -6.11 -11.75
C GLY A 37 -15.07 -6.09 -11.21
N SER A 38 -14.31 -5.06 -11.58
CA SER A 38 -13.03 -4.72 -10.95
C SER A 38 -13.32 -4.03 -9.62
N LYS A 39 -12.81 -4.56 -8.50
CA LYS A 39 -12.99 -3.90 -7.20
C LYS A 39 -11.77 -3.08 -6.85
N ILE A 40 -12.05 -1.84 -6.49
CA ILE A 40 -11.13 -0.91 -5.85
C ILE A 40 -11.64 -0.68 -4.43
N ILE A 41 -10.77 -0.90 -3.44
CA ILE A 41 -11.02 -0.56 -2.04
C ILE A 41 -10.07 0.56 -1.67
N THR A 42 -10.61 1.67 -1.20
CA THR A 42 -9.82 2.82 -0.79
C THR A 42 -9.90 2.99 0.72
N LYS A 43 -8.76 3.29 1.33
CA LYS A 43 -8.65 3.67 2.74
C LYS A 43 -7.90 4.98 2.85
N THR A 44 -8.50 5.92 3.59
CA THR A 44 -7.86 7.19 3.94
C THR A 44 -7.40 7.14 5.39
N ILE A 45 -6.20 7.66 5.62
CA ILE A 45 -5.55 7.77 6.93
C ILE A 45 -5.07 9.22 7.06
N THR A 46 -5.39 9.85 8.18
CA THR A 46 -4.84 11.15 8.56
C THR A 46 -3.48 10.93 9.21
N LEU A 47 -2.45 11.52 8.61
CA LEU A 47 -1.09 11.60 9.14
C LEU A 47 -1.02 12.73 10.18
N PRO A 48 -0.12 12.65 11.16
CA PRO A 48 -0.04 13.66 12.22
C PRO A 48 0.45 15.03 11.72
N ASP A 49 1.24 15.04 10.64
CA ASP A 49 1.79 16.24 10.02
C ASP A 49 1.53 16.27 8.51
N ASN A 50 1.72 17.43 7.90
CA ASN A 50 1.69 17.57 6.44
C ASN A 50 2.93 16.89 5.85
N VAL A 51 2.71 15.80 5.12
CA VAL A 51 3.79 15.03 4.50
C VAL A 51 3.85 15.37 3.02
N GLU A 52 4.90 16.07 2.60
CA GLU A 52 5.07 16.49 1.19
C GLU A 52 6.00 15.58 0.40
N ILE A 53 7.00 14.98 1.05
CA ILE A 53 8.01 14.13 0.42
C ILE A 53 8.13 12.85 1.23
N ALA A 54 7.57 11.76 0.74
CA ALA A 54 7.64 10.48 1.45
C ALA A 54 7.74 9.26 0.56
N ASP A 55 8.35 8.22 1.13
CA ASP A 55 8.23 6.85 0.64
C ASP A 55 7.14 6.11 1.42
N ILE A 56 6.30 5.36 0.71
CA ILE A 56 5.27 4.52 1.31
C ILE A 56 5.60 3.06 0.99
N LEU A 57 5.72 2.27 2.05
CA LEU A 57 6.04 0.86 2.00
C LEU A 57 4.89 0.06 2.62
N PHE A 58 4.64 -1.12 2.07
CA PHE A 58 3.59 -2.03 2.53
C PHE A 58 4.18 -3.37 2.93
N LYS A 59 3.53 -4.02 3.89
CA LYS A 59 3.77 -5.42 4.26
C LYS A 59 2.40 -6.07 4.46
N GLY A 60 2.18 -7.21 3.83
CA GLY A 60 0.94 -7.96 3.94
C GLY A 60 1.23 -9.44 4.01
N ARG A 61 0.20 -10.25 3.80
CA ARG A 61 0.31 -11.70 3.69
C ARG A 61 0.62 -12.12 2.24
N ALA A 62 1.44 -13.16 2.12
CA ALA A 62 1.78 -13.79 0.86
C ALA A 62 0.80 -14.94 0.55
N ASN A 63 0.78 -15.42 -0.69
CA ASN A 63 0.00 -16.61 -1.07
C ASN A 63 0.26 -17.81 -0.14
N GLY A 64 1.53 -18.06 0.19
CA GLY A 64 1.94 -19.15 1.09
C GLY A 64 1.49 -18.99 2.55
N GLY A 65 1.13 -17.76 2.97
CA GLY A 65 0.59 -17.46 4.29
C GLY A 65 -0.82 -18.03 4.54
N PHE A 66 -1.41 -18.71 3.55
CA PHE A 66 -2.65 -19.47 3.69
C PHE A 66 -2.47 -20.99 3.68
N GLY A 67 -1.22 -21.49 3.71
CA GLY A 67 -0.90 -22.92 3.77
C GLY A 67 -0.49 -23.55 2.44
N ILE A 68 -0.02 -22.76 1.47
CA ILE A 68 0.51 -23.26 0.19
C ILE A 68 2.05 -23.28 0.24
N PRO A 69 2.71 -24.43 0.01
CA PRO A 69 4.15 -24.56 0.17
C PRO A 69 4.88 -24.05 -1.07
N THR A 70 5.12 -22.76 -1.17
CA THR A 70 6.12 -22.24 -2.11
C THR A 70 6.95 -21.14 -1.47
N GLY A 71 8.27 -21.39 -1.42
CA GLY A 71 9.31 -20.49 -0.93
C GLY A 71 9.57 -19.30 -1.86
N ASP A 72 8.52 -18.67 -2.36
CA ASP A 72 8.59 -17.46 -3.18
C ASP A 72 8.61 -16.25 -2.22
N PRO A 73 9.60 -15.33 -2.27
CA PRO A 73 9.75 -14.19 -1.35
C PRO A 73 8.72 -13.07 -1.63
N ARG A 74 7.44 -13.44 -1.70
CA ARG A 74 6.30 -12.54 -1.77
C ARG A 74 5.99 -12.01 -0.36
N PRO A 75 5.29 -10.87 -0.20
CA PRO A 75 5.25 -10.16 1.07
C PRO A 75 4.55 -11.02 2.13
N ASN A 76 5.34 -11.69 2.94
CA ASN A 76 4.97 -12.25 4.22
C ASN A 76 5.85 -11.59 5.29
N ASP A 77 7.12 -11.34 4.94
CA ASP A 77 8.12 -10.68 5.79
C ASP A 77 8.84 -9.47 5.20
N ALA A 78 8.59 -9.13 3.93
CA ALA A 78 9.25 -8.03 3.24
C ALA A 78 8.36 -6.79 3.08
N TRP A 79 8.99 -5.61 3.13
CA TRP A 79 8.39 -4.33 2.78
C TRP A 79 8.51 -4.06 1.28
N PHE A 80 7.46 -3.54 0.65
CA PHE A 80 7.45 -3.25 -0.79
C PHE A 80 6.77 -1.91 -1.12
N LYS A 81 7.29 -1.20 -2.13
CA LYS A 81 6.66 0.04 -2.68
C LYS A 81 5.60 -0.27 -3.74
N ARG A 82 5.77 -1.39 -4.46
CA ARG A 82 4.89 -1.87 -5.53
C ARG A 82 4.80 -3.39 -5.42
N GLY A 83 3.58 -3.92 -5.47
CA GLY A 83 3.33 -5.34 -5.32
C GLY A 83 1.89 -5.63 -4.88
N ALA A 84 1.64 -6.90 -4.58
CA ALA A 84 0.33 -7.38 -4.21
C ALA A 84 0.31 -8.03 -2.82
N VAL A 85 -0.79 -7.85 -2.10
CA VAL A 85 -1.10 -8.58 -0.86
C VAL A 85 -2.17 -9.62 -1.16
N TRP A 86 -2.09 -10.78 -0.51
CA TRP A 86 -3.09 -11.83 -0.63
C TRP A 86 -4.09 -11.78 0.51
N ALA A 87 -5.39 -11.80 0.19
CA ALA A 87 -6.48 -11.84 1.15
C ALA A 87 -7.44 -13.00 0.87
N ARG A 88 -8.09 -13.54 1.90
CA ARG A 88 -9.12 -14.57 1.74
C ARG A 88 -10.43 -13.97 1.24
N THR A 89 -11.06 -14.70 0.32
CA THR A 89 -12.33 -14.33 -0.29
C THR A 89 -13.31 -15.50 -0.30
N ASP A 90 -14.60 -15.18 -0.14
CA ASP A 90 -15.71 -16.12 -0.03
C ASP A 90 -16.91 -15.65 -0.88
N ASP A 91 -17.50 -16.48 -1.74
CA ASP A 91 -18.62 -16.07 -2.65
C ASP A 91 -19.76 -17.11 -2.72
N SER A 92 -19.52 -18.36 -2.31
CA SER A 92 -20.52 -19.44 -2.35
C SER A 92 -19.97 -20.69 -1.66
N PRO A 93 -20.75 -21.77 -1.44
CA PRO A 93 -20.19 -23.05 -1.00
C PRO A 93 -19.04 -23.56 -1.88
N SER A 94 -18.97 -23.12 -3.14
CA SER A 94 -17.94 -23.51 -4.12
C SER A 94 -16.66 -22.69 -4.02
N TYR A 95 -16.70 -21.49 -3.45
CA TYR A 95 -15.56 -20.59 -3.32
C TYR A 95 -15.50 -20.06 -1.90
N VAL A 96 -14.91 -20.88 -1.02
CA VAL A 96 -14.67 -20.58 0.39
C VAL A 96 -13.17 -20.60 0.67
N ASN A 97 -12.67 -19.63 1.44
CA ASN A 97 -11.27 -19.43 1.79
C ASN A 97 -10.33 -19.32 0.57
N TYR A 98 -10.81 -18.76 -0.53
CA TYR A 98 -9.99 -18.64 -1.74
C TYR A 98 -8.99 -17.48 -1.59
N PRO A 99 -7.66 -17.72 -1.67
CA PRO A 99 -6.67 -16.67 -1.53
C PRO A 99 -6.59 -15.85 -2.82
N MET A 100 -6.62 -14.52 -2.69
CA MET A 100 -6.73 -13.60 -3.81
C MET A 100 -5.73 -12.44 -3.74
N PRO A 101 -4.95 -12.17 -4.82
CA PRO A 101 -4.04 -11.03 -4.84
C PRO A 101 -4.78 -9.70 -5.09
N PHE A 102 -4.37 -8.69 -4.33
CA PHE A 102 -4.75 -7.29 -4.46
C PHE A 102 -3.50 -6.44 -4.66
N ASP A 103 -3.44 -5.71 -5.76
CA ASP A 103 -2.39 -4.75 -6.01
C ASP A 103 -2.60 -3.54 -5.10
N ILE A 104 -1.55 -3.17 -4.35
CA ILE A 104 -1.61 -2.05 -3.41
C ILE A 104 -0.85 -0.86 -4.00
N SER A 105 -1.50 0.29 -4.00
CA SER A 105 -0.90 1.58 -4.32
C SER A 105 -1.30 2.61 -3.27
N ALA A 106 -0.58 3.74 -3.23
CA ALA A 106 -0.97 4.87 -2.39
C ALA A 106 -0.50 6.20 -2.94
N SER A 107 -1.15 7.25 -2.45
CA SER A 107 -0.81 8.65 -2.70
C SER A 107 -0.99 9.45 -1.41
N ILE A 108 -0.21 10.52 -1.26
CA ILE A 108 -0.34 11.47 -0.17
C ILE A 108 -0.76 12.83 -0.74
N SER A 109 -1.64 13.53 -0.04
CA SER A 109 -2.01 14.91 -0.31
C SER A 109 -2.23 15.64 1.02
N GLY A 110 -1.34 16.59 1.34
CA GLY A 110 -1.33 17.25 2.65
C GLY A 110 -1.08 16.25 3.78
N ASP A 111 -2.00 16.19 4.74
CA ASP A 111 -2.01 15.27 5.86
C ASP A 111 -2.76 13.96 5.56
N GLN A 112 -3.20 13.72 4.32
CA GLN A 112 -3.97 12.52 3.97
C GLN A 112 -3.17 11.51 3.15
N LEU A 113 -2.98 10.32 3.73
CA LEU A 113 -2.56 9.13 3.01
C LEU A 113 -3.79 8.39 2.48
N THR A 114 -3.87 8.24 1.16
CA THR A 114 -4.88 7.42 0.48
C THR A 114 -4.24 6.14 -0.03
N ILE A 115 -4.64 5.00 0.53
CA ILE A 115 -4.23 3.65 0.10
C ILE A 115 -5.34 3.06 -0.76
N THR A 116 -4.96 2.49 -1.89
CA THR A 116 -5.87 1.84 -2.84
C THR A 116 -5.46 0.38 -3.03
N ALA A 117 -6.39 -0.53 -2.79
CA ALA A 117 -6.25 -1.95 -3.05
C ALA A 117 -7.14 -2.34 -4.22
N SER A 118 -6.55 -2.82 -5.31
CA SER A 118 -7.24 -3.19 -6.53
C SER A 118 -7.16 -4.69 -6.75
N ALA A 119 -8.30 -5.34 -6.99
CA ALA A 119 -8.30 -6.76 -7.32
C ALA A 119 -7.54 -6.99 -8.65
N PHE A 120 -6.65 -7.98 -8.69
CA PHE A 120 -5.85 -8.28 -9.88
C PHE A 120 -6.70 -8.70 -11.10
N LYS A 121 -7.91 -9.20 -10.87
CA LYS A 121 -8.84 -9.61 -11.93
C LYS A 121 -10.28 -9.27 -11.58
N THR A 122 -11.09 -9.14 -12.62
CA THR A 122 -12.55 -8.98 -12.56
C THR A 122 -13.21 -10.33 -12.27
N PHE A 123 -14.23 -10.32 -11.42
CA PHE A 123 -15.07 -11.49 -11.15
C PHE A 123 -16.48 -11.30 -11.66
N THR A 124 -17.10 -12.41 -12.06
CA THR A 124 -18.51 -12.46 -12.47
C THR A 124 -19.46 -12.64 -11.30
N ALA A 125 -18.96 -13.05 -10.14
CA ALA A 125 -19.72 -13.29 -8.92
C ALA A 125 -19.19 -12.45 -7.75
N ASN A 126 -19.93 -12.41 -6.63
CA ASN A 126 -19.76 -11.43 -5.58
C ASN A 126 -18.90 -11.97 -4.43
N LEU A 127 -17.60 -11.72 -4.46
CA LEU A 127 -16.66 -12.18 -3.44
C LEU A 127 -16.65 -11.28 -2.20
N THR A 128 -16.83 -11.83 -1.01
CA THR A 128 -16.61 -11.17 0.27
C THR A 128 -15.19 -11.39 0.75
N ILE A 129 -14.47 -10.31 1.06
CA ILE A 129 -13.16 -10.38 1.71
C ILE A 129 -13.40 -10.47 3.21
N THR A 130 -13.03 -11.60 3.81
CA THR A 130 -13.36 -11.95 5.20
C THR A 130 -12.64 -11.07 6.22
N SER A 131 -11.39 -10.70 5.95
CA SER A 131 -10.59 -9.62 6.54
C SER A 131 -9.11 -9.97 6.43
N GLU A 132 -8.29 -9.10 5.86
CA GLU A 132 -6.83 -9.27 5.85
C GLU A 132 -6.14 -8.01 6.35
N THR A 133 -5.25 -8.14 7.33
CA THR A 133 -4.49 -6.99 7.86
C THR A 133 -3.31 -6.68 6.95
N VAL A 134 -3.23 -5.43 6.51
CA VAL A 134 -2.12 -4.87 5.73
C VAL A 134 -1.44 -3.79 6.56
N TYR A 135 -0.12 -3.90 6.69
CA TYR A 135 0.72 -2.93 7.37
C TYR A 135 1.28 -1.95 6.36
N TYR A 136 1.42 -0.70 6.78
CA TYR A 136 2.09 0.34 6.01
C TYR A 136 3.14 1.04 6.86
N LYS A 137 4.15 1.57 6.18
CA LYS A 137 5.18 2.44 6.72
C LYS A 137 5.31 3.66 5.80
N VAL A 138 5.29 4.84 6.38
CA VAL A 138 5.60 6.10 5.70
C VAL A 138 6.95 6.56 6.23
N ILE A 139 7.87 6.87 5.32
CA ILE A 139 9.15 7.50 5.64
C ILE A 139 9.05 8.92 5.12
N ASP A 140 8.89 9.88 6.03
CA ASP A 140 8.76 11.29 5.71
C ASP A 140 10.15 11.95 5.65
N TYR A 141 10.49 12.47 4.48
CA TYR A 141 11.75 13.16 4.21
C TYR A 141 11.60 14.69 4.22
N SER A 142 10.40 15.21 4.50
CA SER A 142 10.13 16.65 4.56
C SER A 142 10.50 17.28 5.91
N VAL A 143 10.88 16.47 6.90
CA VAL A 143 11.31 16.91 8.22
C VAL A 143 12.76 17.38 8.16
N PHE A 144 13.01 18.66 8.44
CA PHE A 144 14.35 19.29 8.41
C PHE A 144 14.80 19.72 9.80
#